data_AF-A0A8T0AV08-F1
#
_entry.id   AF-A0A8T0AV08-F1
#
_cell.length_a   1.000
_cell.length_b   1.000
_cell.length_c   1.000
_cell.angle_alpha   90.00
_cell.angle_beta   90.00
_cell.angle_gamma   90.00
#
_symmetry.space_group_name_H-M   'P 1'
#
loop_
_entity.id
_entity.type
_entity.pdbx_description
1 polymer ?
#
loop_
_entity_poly.entity_id
_entity_poly.type
_entity_poly.pdbx_seq_one_letter_code
_entity_poly.pdbx_strand_id
1 'polypeptide(L)'
;MGLDPASLRLDEQLLHFMDQLEILEEKRQKLNMLIEEGWFNISKARYSMGNKQVSALQYASEMEPLVLVHASLSEKGEAAFRCKRINDKAEELKQSDTVETIGPTEGGLRRRVNITKTDIKEEKDTSRDQCEKETQFNSKSEKSSIKQDPLKWFGILVPQNLKQAQAAFKEVITLSAEISTMQSAIVKTRLEMKTQMKDKEKIVSELKE
;
A
#
# COMPACT_ATOMS: atom_id res chain seq x y z
N MET A 1 -53.53 -15.82 8.74
CA MET A 1 -52.40 -15.56 7.82
C MET A 1 -51.15 -15.40 8.66
N GLY A 2 -50.53 -16.52 9.06
CA GLY A 2 -49.24 -16.47 9.75
C GLY A 2 -48.14 -16.33 8.71
N LEU A 3 -47.23 -15.37 8.89
CA LEU A 3 -46.02 -15.27 8.09
C LEU A 3 -45.27 -16.60 8.19
N ASP A 4 -45.02 -17.24 7.05
CA ASP A 4 -44.25 -18.48 6.99
C ASP A 4 -42.83 -18.21 7.51
N PRO A 5 -42.36 -18.91 8.56
CA PRO A 5 -41.05 -18.67 9.18
C PRO A 5 -39.88 -18.85 8.20
N ALA A 6 -40.05 -19.65 7.13
CA ALA A 6 -39.04 -19.78 6.08
C ALA A 6 -38.94 -18.50 5.23
N SER A 7 -40.06 -17.82 5.00
CA SER A 7 -40.10 -16.53 4.29
C SER A 7 -39.37 -15.44 5.08
N LEU A 8 -39.64 -15.33 6.39
CA LEU A 8 -38.98 -14.34 7.26
C LEU A 8 -37.46 -14.53 7.31
N ARG A 9 -36.97 -15.78 7.36
CA ARG A 9 -35.53 -16.07 7.34
C ARG A 9 -34.87 -15.68 6.03
N LEU A 10 -35.55 -15.91 4.90
CA LEU A 10 -35.05 -15.49 3.59
C LEU A 10 -34.96 -13.97 3.47
N ASP A 11 -35.96 -13.25 3.98
CA ASP A 11 -35.96 -11.79 3.99
C ASP A 11 -34.82 -11.23 4.87
N GLU A 12 -34.59 -11.82 6.05
CA GLU A 12 -33.46 -11.47 6.93
C GLU A 12 -32.10 -11.71 6.25
N GLN A 13 -31.94 -12.86 5.57
CA GLN A 13 -30.73 -13.15 4.81
C GLN A 13 -30.53 -12.21 3.62
N LEU A 14 -31.61 -11.80 2.95
CA LEU A 14 -31.56 -10.84 1.86
C LEU A 14 -31.08 -9.48 2.37
N LEU A 15 -31.60 -9.00 3.49
CA LEU A 15 -31.13 -7.76 4.12
C LEU A 15 -29.65 -7.86 4.47
N HIS A 16 -29.22 -8.95 5.11
CA HIS A 16 -27.80 -9.16 5.41
C HIS A 16 -26.93 -9.15 4.15
N PHE A 17 -27.38 -9.78 3.06
CA PHE A 17 -26.67 -9.77 1.78
C PHE A 17 -26.57 -8.36 1.19
N MET A 18 -27.62 -7.55 1.30
CA MET A 18 -27.59 -6.15 0.85
C MET A 18 -26.60 -5.30 1.66
N ASP A 19 -26.57 -5.46 2.98
CA ASP A 19 -25.60 -4.78 3.85
C ASP A 19 -24.16 -5.18 3.47
N GLN A 20 -23.92 -6.47 3.20
CA GLN A 20 -22.61 -6.94 2.75
C GLN A 20 -22.20 -6.31 1.41
N LEU A 21 -23.14 -6.13 0.47
CA LEU A 21 -22.88 -5.49 -0.82
C LEU A 21 -22.57 -4.00 -0.66
N GLU A 22 -23.29 -3.29 0.20
CA GLU A 22 -23.02 -1.89 0.50
C GLU A 22 -21.61 -1.68 1.03
N ILE A 23 -21.22 -2.45 2.06
CA ILE A 23 -19.85 -2.40 2.63
C ILE A 23 -18.80 -2.74 1.56
N LEU A 24 -19.08 -3.70 0.67
CA LEU A 24 -18.17 -4.05 -0.41
C LEU A 24 -17.99 -2.90 -1.40
N GLU A 25 -19.06 -2.21 -1.77
CA GLU A 25 -19.00 -1.06 -2.68
C GLU A 25 -18.25 0.12 -2.04
N GLU A 26 -18.48 0.41 -0.76
CA GLU A 26 -17.70 1.41 -0.02
C GLU A 26 -16.20 1.10 -0.05
N LYS A 27 -15.81 -0.16 0.24
CA LYS A 27 -14.39 -0.54 0.20
C LYS A 27 -13.82 -0.48 -1.20
N ARG A 28 -14.59 -0.81 -2.25
CA ARG A 28 -14.17 -0.68 -3.64
C ARG A 28 -13.94 0.77 -4.04
N GLN A 29 -14.82 1.68 -3.65
CA GLN A 29 -14.65 3.10 -3.88
C GLN A 29 -13.39 3.62 -3.21
N LYS A 30 -13.18 3.27 -1.93
CA LYS A 30 -11.95 3.61 -1.20
C LYS A 30 -10.70 3.05 -1.87
N LEU A 31 -10.73 1.80 -2.31
CA LEU A 31 -9.62 1.17 -3.03
C LEU A 31 -9.31 1.91 -4.33
N ASN A 32 -10.33 2.28 -5.12
CA ASN A 32 -10.13 3.02 -6.37
C ASN A 32 -9.50 4.40 -6.11
N MET A 33 -10.01 5.14 -5.12
CA MET A 33 -9.43 6.43 -4.74
C MET A 33 -7.93 6.32 -4.39
N LEU A 34 -7.55 5.31 -3.59
CA LEU A 34 -6.15 5.09 -3.22
C LEU A 34 -5.28 4.64 -4.40
N ILE A 35 -5.81 3.85 -5.33
CA ILE A 35 -5.10 3.47 -6.55
C ILE A 35 -4.84 4.71 -7.42
N GLU A 36 -5.85 5.55 -7.62
CA GLU A 36 -5.72 6.80 -8.37
C GLU A 36 -4.71 7.74 -7.72
N GLU A 37 -4.78 7.93 -6.41
CA GLU A 37 -3.81 8.71 -5.64
C GLU A 37 -2.40 8.15 -5.77
N GLY A 38 -2.23 6.83 -5.64
CA GLY A 38 -0.94 6.16 -5.77
C GLY A 38 -0.31 6.39 -7.13
N TRP A 39 -1.07 6.19 -8.23
CA TRP A 39 -0.57 6.40 -9.58
C TRP A 39 -0.31 7.87 -9.91
N PHE A 40 -1.15 8.77 -9.42
CA PHE A 40 -0.95 10.21 -9.57
C PHE A 40 0.34 10.67 -8.89
N ASN A 41 0.60 10.19 -7.67
CA ASN A 41 1.81 10.49 -6.93
C ASN A 41 3.08 9.86 -7.55
N ILE A 42 2.99 8.64 -8.11
CA ILE A 42 4.07 8.08 -8.95
C ILE A 42 4.37 8.99 -10.14
N SER A 43 3.33 9.48 -10.81
CA SER A 43 3.47 10.35 -11.99
C SER A 43 4.17 11.67 -11.64
N LYS A 44 3.80 12.30 -10.51
CA LYS A 44 4.50 13.48 -10.00
C LYS A 44 5.95 13.19 -9.63
N ALA A 45 6.23 12.05 -9.00
CA ALA A 45 7.60 11.65 -8.67
C ALA A 45 8.45 11.49 -9.94
N ARG A 46 7.93 10.80 -10.96
CA ARG A 46 8.56 10.65 -12.28
C ARG A 46 8.80 11.97 -13.00
N TYR A 47 7.86 12.91 -12.90
CA TYR A 47 8.02 14.24 -13.45
C TYR A 47 9.20 14.98 -12.78
N SER A 48 9.29 14.91 -11.45
CA SER A 48 10.34 15.62 -10.68
C SER A 48 11.74 14.98 -10.78
N MET A 49 11.84 13.65 -10.74
CA MET A 49 13.14 12.95 -10.78
C MET A 49 13.58 12.54 -12.19
N GLY A 50 12.66 12.55 -13.15
CA GLY A 50 12.84 11.97 -14.47
C GLY A 50 12.38 10.52 -14.55
N ASN A 51 11.86 10.14 -15.73
CA ASN A 51 11.22 8.85 -15.97
C ASN A 51 12.13 7.63 -15.72
N LYS A 52 13.45 7.77 -15.92
CA LYS A 52 14.43 6.68 -15.73
C LYS A 52 14.73 6.38 -14.26
N GLN A 53 14.51 7.37 -13.38
CA GLN A 53 14.87 7.28 -11.97
C GLN A 53 13.81 6.58 -11.12
N VAL A 54 12.53 6.63 -11.51
CA VAL A 54 11.45 5.91 -10.82
C VAL A 54 10.94 4.80 -11.73
N SER A 55 11.76 3.75 -11.89
CA SER A 55 11.52 2.65 -12.82
C SER A 55 11.91 1.31 -12.20
N ALA A 56 11.34 0.22 -12.72
CA ALA A 56 11.67 -1.14 -12.30
C ALA A 56 13.16 -1.50 -12.49
N LEU A 57 13.88 -0.75 -13.34
CA LEU A 57 15.32 -0.89 -13.53
C LEU A 57 16.14 -0.56 -12.26
N GLN A 58 15.56 0.18 -11.31
CA GLN A 58 16.24 0.57 -10.07
C GLN A 58 16.08 -0.48 -8.95
N TYR A 59 15.28 -1.52 -9.13
CA TYR A 59 15.07 -2.53 -8.09
C TYR A 59 16.37 -3.27 -7.76
N ALA A 60 16.62 -3.51 -6.48
CA ALA A 60 17.78 -4.28 -6.04
C ALA A 60 17.62 -5.76 -6.43
N SER A 61 18.74 -6.43 -6.75
CA SER A 61 18.76 -7.86 -7.06
C SER A 61 18.31 -8.73 -5.87
N GLU A 62 18.48 -8.24 -4.65
CA GLU A 62 18.11 -8.91 -3.40
C GLU A 62 16.74 -8.44 -2.88
N MET A 63 15.81 -8.04 -3.77
CA MET A 63 14.47 -7.58 -3.36
C MET A 63 13.69 -8.71 -2.64
N GLU A 64 13.32 -8.46 -1.38
CA GLU A 64 12.44 -9.33 -0.59
C GLU A 64 11.04 -8.73 -0.41
N PRO A 65 9.98 -9.56 -0.37
CA PRO A 65 8.62 -9.08 -0.17
C PRO A 65 8.43 -8.56 1.26
N LEU A 66 8.01 -7.31 1.44
CA LEU A 66 7.73 -6.73 2.77
C LEU A 66 6.35 -7.09 3.32
N VAL A 67 5.43 -7.48 2.44
CA VAL A 67 4.03 -7.80 2.77
C VAL A 67 3.72 -9.17 2.19
N LEU A 68 3.18 -10.06 3.02
CA LEU A 68 2.70 -11.38 2.62
C LEU A 68 1.19 -11.46 2.81
N VAL A 69 0.53 -12.18 1.91
CA VAL A 69 -0.90 -12.49 2.03
C VAL A 69 -1.05 -13.95 2.42
N HIS A 70 -1.73 -14.20 3.54
CA HIS A 70 -2.09 -15.53 3.99
C HIS A 70 -3.54 -15.81 3.61
N ALA A 71 -3.77 -16.93 2.93
CA ALA A 71 -5.10 -17.47 2.72
C ALA A 71 -5.39 -18.54 3.77
N SER A 72 -6.58 -18.48 4.35
CA SER A 72 -7.07 -19.42 5.35
C SER A 72 -8.55 -19.69 5.09
N LEU A 73 -9.06 -20.81 5.59
CA LEU A 73 -10.49 -21.08 5.57
C LEU A 73 -11.08 -20.66 6.92
N SER A 74 -12.06 -19.77 6.88
CA SER A 74 -12.85 -19.36 8.05
C SER A 74 -13.70 -20.53 8.56
N GLU A 75 -14.09 -20.52 9.83
CA GLU A 75 -14.97 -21.53 10.45
C GLU A 75 -16.28 -21.71 9.70
N LYS A 76 -16.74 -20.66 9.04
CA LYS A 76 -17.95 -20.67 8.21
C LYS A 76 -17.72 -21.30 6.83
N GLY A 77 -16.51 -21.73 6.45
CA GLY A 77 -16.20 -22.25 5.12
C GLY A 77 -15.91 -21.18 4.06
N GLU A 78 -15.63 -19.94 4.49
CA GLU A 78 -15.31 -18.80 3.63
C GLU A 78 -13.80 -18.63 3.52
N ALA A 79 -13.27 -18.29 2.35
CA ALA A 79 -11.86 -17.95 2.21
C ALA A 79 -11.57 -16.60 2.87
N ALA A 80 -10.69 -16.60 3.87
CA ALA A 80 -10.24 -15.43 4.59
C ALA A 80 -8.79 -15.12 4.23
N PHE A 81 -8.56 -13.88 3.81
CA PHE A 81 -7.26 -13.36 3.41
C PHE A 81 -6.78 -12.33 4.43
N ARG A 82 -5.52 -12.46 4.86
CA ARG A 82 -4.89 -11.53 5.80
C ARG A 82 -3.53 -11.10 5.31
N CYS A 83 -3.31 -9.78 5.26
CA CYS A 83 -1.98 -9.22 5.02
C CYS A 83 -1.16 -9.24 6.32
N LYS A 84 0.10 -9.67 6.22
CA LYS A 84 1.08 -9.61 7.30
C LYS A 84 2.30 -8.85 6.81
N ARG A 85 2.74 -7.84 7.57
CA ARG A 85 3.96 -7.10 7.25
C ARG A 85 5.11 -7.65 8.08
N ILE A 86 6.28 -7.80 7.48
CA ILE A 86 7.44 -8.38 8.18
C ILE A 86 7.98 -7.43 9.26
N ASN A 87 7.64 -6.13 9.22
CA ASN A 87 8.14 -5.14 10.17
C ASN A 87 7.25 -4.95 11.41
N ASP A 88 5.99 -5.39 11.40
CA ASP A 88 5.07 -5.26 12.55
C ASP A 88 5.61 -6.00 13.81
N LYS A 89 6.36 -7.10 13.60
CA LYS A 89 7.03 -7.83 14.68
C LYS A 89 8.18 -7.07 15.35
N ALA A 90 8.74 -6.06 14.69
CA ALA A 90 9.87 -5.28 15.20
C ALA A 90 9.43 -3.93 15.82
N GLU A 91 8.20 -3.48 15.54
CA GLU A 91 7.66 -2.20 16.03
C GLU A 91 6.93 -2.32 17.37
N GLU A 92 6.40 -3.50 17.74
CA GLU A 92 5.85 -3.74 19.10
C GLU A 92 6.91 -3.58 20.22
N LEU A 93 8.20 -3.68 19.89
CA LEU A 93 9.30 -3.45 20.85
C LEU A 93 9.83 -2.01 20.90
N LYS A 94 9.33 -1.09 20.06
CA LYS A 94 9.93 0.26 19.89
C LYS A 94 9.01 1.44 20.19
N GLN A 95 7.77 1.21 20.64
CA GLN A 95 6.82 2.28 20.97
C GLN A 95 7.15 3.06 22.26
N SER A 96 8.32 2.89 22.90
CA SER A 96 8.68 3.66 24.10
C SER A 96 9.47 4.93 23.83
N ASP A 97 10.12 5.15 22.68
CA ASP A 97 10.94 6.35 22.49
C ASP A 97 11.03 6.78 21.03
N THR A 98 10.28 7.82 20.64
CA THR A 98 10.76 9.05 19.97
C THR A 98 9.56 9.80 19.38
N VAL A 99 9.04 10.78 20.12
CA VAL A 99 8.21 11.85 19.54
C VAL A 99 9.17 12.93 19.04
N GLU A 100 9.48 12.93 17.74
CA GLU A 100 10.11 14.09 17.12
C GLU A 100 9.01 15.04 16.62
N THR A 101 8.74 16.06 17.42
CA THR A 101 7.98 17.24 16.99
C THR A 101 8.89 18.09 16.10
N ILE A 102 8.68 18.07 14.79
CA ILE A 102 9.29 19.06 13.88
C ILE A 102 8.20 19.66 13.00
N GLY A 103 7.49 20.63 13.57
CA GLY A 103 6.80 21.68 12.80
C GLY A 103 7.77 22.86 12.59
N PRO A 104 7.67 23.62 11.49
CA PRO A 104 8.50 24.79 11.29
C PRO A 104 8.04 25.91 12.23
N THR A 105 8.84 26.24 13.24
CA THR A 105 8.72 27.52 13.95
C THR A 105 9.23 28.63 13.03
N GLU A 106 8.32 29.50 12.62
CA GLU A 106 8.59 30.73 11.88
C GLU A 106 9.61 31.62 12.61
N GLY A 107 10.45 32.32 11.84
CA GLY A 107 11.20 33.49 12.30
C GLY A 107 12.69 33.44 12.02
N GLY A 108 13.15 34.16 10.98
CA GLY A 108 14.57 34.45 10.82
C GLY A 108 15.03 34.81 9.41
N LEU A 109 14.79 36.05 9.01
CA LEU A 109 15.30 36.69 7.80
C LEU A 109 16.85 36.60 7.75
N ARG A 110 17.44 35.80 6.85
CA ARG A 110 18.90 35.71 6.69
C ARG A 110 19.44 36.93 5.93
N ARG A 111 20.14 37.81 6.64
CA ARG A 111 20.90 38.94 6.07
C ARG A 111 22.17 38.42 5.40
N ARG A 112 22.37 38.69 4.11
CA ARG A 112 23.66 38.48 3.41
C ARG A 112 24.69 39.46 3.99
N VAL A 113 25.83 38.95 4.43
CA VAL A 113 27.04 39.75 4.67
C VAL A 113 27.89 39.65 3.41
N ASN A 114 28.00 40.77 2.68
CA ASN A 114 28.99 40.97 1.63
C ASN A 114 30.34 41.28 2.28
N ILE A 115 31.39 40.53 1.94
CA ILE A 115 32.78 40.96 2.15
C ILE A 115 33.40 41.14 0.77
N THR A 116 33.76 42.38 0.48
CA THR A 116 34.43 42.85 -0.73
C THR A 116 35.95 42.66 -0.65
N LYS A 117 36.49 42.03 -1.70
CA LYS A 117 37.72 42.36 -2.48
C LYS A 117 38.99 42.89 -1.79
N THR A 118 40.12 42.23 -2.07
CA THR A 118 41.43 42.73 -2.58
C THR A 118 42.41 41.52 -2.67
N ASP A 119 43.34 41.30 -3.61
CA ASP A 119 43.63 41.72 -4.98
C ASP A 119 44.73 40.77 -5.55
N ILE A 120 44.53 40.32 -6.79
CA ILE A 120 45.47 40.20 -7.95
C ILE A 120 46.87 39.54 -7.81
N LYS A 121 47.10 38.47 -8.60
CA LYS A 121 48.09 38.31 -9.71
C LYS A 121 48.00 36.87 -10.27
N GLU A 122 47.45 36.62 -11.48
CA GLU A 122 48.14 36.48 -12.79
C GLU A 122 49.19 35.32 -12.78
N GLU A 123 49.17 34.27 -13.62
CA GLU A 123 48.97 34.14 -15.07
C GLU A 123 48.77 32.65 -15.52
N LYS A 124 48.13 32.48 -16.70
CA LYS A 124 48.39 31.53 -17.81
C LYS A 124 48.05 30.01 -17.77
N ASP A 125 47.20 29.70 -18.76
CA ASP A 125 47.35 28.70 -19.84
C ASP A 125 46.92 27.22 -19.69
N THR A 126 45.96 26.90 -20.57
CA THR A 126 45.86 25.73 -21.46
C THR A 126 45.39 24.35 -20.97
N SER A 127 44.47 23.80 -21.78
CA SER A 127 44.21 22.38 -22.09
C SER A 127 43.69 21.47 -20.96
N ARG A 128 42.44 20.97 -21.08
CA ARG A 128 42.03 19.71 -21.75
C ARG A 128 42.47 18.43 -21.01
N ASP A 129 41.46 17.61 -20.75
CA ASP A 129 41.44 16.15 -20.56
C ASP A 129 41.47 15.52 -19.15
N GLN A 130 40.60 14.49 -19.07
CA GLN A 130 40.51 13.37 -18.14
C GLN A 130 39.73 13.57 -16.81
N CYS A 131 38.44 13.21 -16.88
CA CYS A 131 37.68 12.72 -15.74
C CYS A 131 37.66 11.18 -15.81
N GLU A 132 38.69 10.55 -15.24
CA GLU A 132 38.66 9.14 -14.85
C GLU A 132 38.94 9.08 -13.36
N LYS A 133 37.89 8.88 -12.56
CA LYS A 133 38.00 8.28 -11.24
C LYS A 133 36.89 7.24 -11.11
N GLU A 134 37.20 6.06 -11.63
CA GLU A 134 36.68 4.81 -11.11
C GLU A 134 36.86 4.82 -9.58
N THR A 135 35.78 4.64 -8.84
CA THR A 135 35.88 4.21 -7.44
C THR A 135 35.22 2.85 -7.36
N GLN A 136 36.05 1.84 -7.60
CA GLN A 136 35.79 0.48 -7.13
C GLN A 136 35.74 0.52 -5.61
N PHE A 137 34.59 0.21 -5.03
CA PHE A 137 34.52 -0.24 -3.64
C PHE A 137 33.74 -1.55 -3.62
N ASN A 138 34.49 -2.63 -3.82
CA ASN A 138 34.06 -3.97 -3.51
C ASN A 138 34.51 -4.28 -2.08
N SER A 139 33.58 -4.25 -1.13
CA SER A 139 33.78 -4.85 0.17
C SER A 139 32.58 -5.74 0.48
N LYS A 140 32.77 -7.04 0.22
CA LYS A 140 31.98 -8.11 0.85
C LYS A 140 32.04 -7.95 2.36
N SER A 141 30.89 -7.72 2.98
CA SER A 141 30.69 -7.96 4.40
C SER A 141 29.38 -8.69 4.60
N GLU A 142 29.49 -10.01 4.74
CA GLU A 142 28.47 -10.83 5.38
C GLU A 142 28.30 -10.33 6.82
N LYS A 143 27.11 -9.79 7.16
CA LYS A 143 26.35 -10.03 8.40
C LYS A 143 25.20 -9.03 8.55
N SER A 144 24.03 -9.60 8.82
CA SER A 144 22.73 -8.99 9.12
C SER A 144 21.99 -8.39 7.93
N SER A 145 20.87 -9.02 7.58
CA SER A 145 19.81 -8.49 6.73
C SER A 145 19.21 -7.24 7.39
N ILE A 146 19.94 -6.13 7.35
CA ILE A 146 19.38 -4.80 7.57
C ILE A 146 18.47 -4.58 6.37
N LYS A 147 17.19 -4.94 6.53
CA LYS A 147 16.12 -4.74 5.55
C LYS A 147 16.19 -3.30 5.06
N GLN A 148 16.80 -3.09 3.90
CA GLN A 148 16.94 -1.77 3.33
C GLN A 148 15.55 -1.27 2.96
N ASP A 149 15.26 -0.01 3.25
CA ASP A 149 14.03 0.62 2.82
C ASP A 149 13.99 0.64 1.29
N PRO A 150 13.01 -0.02 0.64
CA PRO A 150 12.95 -0.13 -0.82
C PRO A 150 12.80 1.23 -1.51
N LEU A 151 12.40 2.28 -0.80
CA LEU A 151 12.40 3.64 -1.36
C LEU A 151 13.81 4.12 -1.71
N LYS A 152 14.84 3.68 -0.97
CA LYS A 152 16.23 4.09 -1.19
C LYS A 152 16.82 3.53 -2.48
N TRP A 153 16.17 2.54 -3.11
CA TRP A 153 16.54 2.06 -4.44
C TRP A 153 16.44 3.14 -5.51
N PHE A 154 15.58 4.15 -5.31
CA PHE A 154 15.41 5.27 -6.23
C PHE A 154 16.34 6.46 -5.91
N GLY A 155 17.37 6.25 -5.09
CA GLY A 155 18.37 7.25 -4.71
C GLY A 155 18.24 7.73 -3.26
N ILE A 156 19.23 8.53 -2.84
CA ILE A 156 19.36 9.02 -1.46
C ILE A 156 18.27 10.06 -1.13
N LEU A 157 17.81 10.81 -2.13
CA LEU A 157 16.79 11.85 -2.00
C LEU A 157 15.49 11.40 -2.67
N VAL A 158 14.67 10.68 -1.91
CA VAL A 158 13.35 10.20 -2.34
C VAL A 158 12.30 11.33 -2.23
N PRO A 159 11.63 11.73 -3.33
CA PRO A 159 10.59 12.76 -3.29
C PRO A 159 9.41 12.36 -2.40
N GLN A 160 8.78 13.37 -1.80
CA GLN A 160 7.62 13.16 -0.93
C GLN A 160 6.47 12.43 -1.65
N ASN A 161 6.23 12.73 -2.93
CA ASN A 161 5.20 12.06 -3.72
C ASN A 161 5.47 10.55 -3.83
N LEU A 162 6.72 10.11 -3.93
CA LEU A 162 7.04 8.68 -4.03
C LEU A 162 6.78 7.96 -2.70
N LYS A 163 7.03 8.64 -1.57
CA LYS A 163 6.66 8.13 -0.23
C LYS A 163 5.15 8.03 -0.06
N GLN A 164 4.41 9.05 -0.50
CA GLN A 164 2.95 9.05 -0.48
C GLN A 164 2.36 7.95 -1.36
N ALA A 165 2.90 7.75 -2.57
CA ALA A 165 2.50 6.64 -3.42
C ALA A 165 2.73 5.28 -2.74
N GLN A 166 3.89 5.08 -2.10
CA GLN A 166 4.16 3.85 -1.37
C GLN A 166 3.16 3.63 -0.22
N ALA A 167 2.81 4.68 0.53
CA ALA A 167 1.81 4.60 1.58
C ALA A 167 0.43 4.21 1.03
N ALA A 168 -0.02 4.88 -0.04
CA ALA A 168 -1.28 4.56 -0.71
C ALA A 168 -1.32 3.09 -1.17
N PHE A 169 -0.28 2.61 -1.86
CA PHE A 169 -0.24 1.21 -2.31
C PHE A 169 -0.15 0.19 -1.17
N LYS A 170 0.49 0.52 -0.04
CA LYS A 170 0.46 -0.33 1.16
C LYS A 170 -0.97 -0.50 1.69
N GLU A 171 -1.75 0.57 1.70
CA GLU A 171 -3.17 0.51 2.06
C GLU A 171 -4.00 -0.26 1.03
N VAL A 172 -3.78 -0.01 -0.28
CA VAL A 172 -4.45 -0.75 -1.37
C VAL A 172 -4.27 -2.25 -1.24
N ILE A 173 -3.05 -2.73 -0.98
CA ILE A 173 -2.79 -4.18 -0.80
C ILE A 173 -3.58 -4.73 0.39
N THR A 174 -3.63 -3.99 1.49
CA THR A 174 -4.35 -4.39 2.71
C THR A 174 -5.86 -4.46 2.46
N LEU A 175 -6.43 -3.41 1.86
CA LEU A 175 -7.84 -3.34 1.49
C LEU A 175 -8.22 -4.39 0.45
N SER A 176 -7.32 -4.72 -0.48
CA SER A 176 -7.57 -5.77 -1.48
C SER A 176 -7.82 -7.13 -0.82
N ALA A 177 -7.01 -7.50 0.19
CA ALA A 177 -7.21 -8.73 0.94
C ALA A 177 -8.54 -8.73 1.73
N GLU A 178 -8.90 -7.59 2.33
CA GLU A 178 -10.20 -7.44 2.98
C GLU A 178 -11.37 -7.59 2.00
N ILE A 179 -11.29 -6.94 0.83
CA ILE A 179 -12.30 -7.04 -0.22
C ILE A 179 -12.42 -8.48 -0.72
N SER A 180 -11.30 -9.18 -0.95
CA SER A 180 -11.33 -10.60 -1.35
C SER A 180 -12.00 -11.48 -0.29
N THR A 181 -11.77 -11.20 1.00
CA THR A 181 -12.43 -11.91 2.09
C THR A 181 -13.94 -11.66 2.09
N MET A 182 -14.36 -10.40 1.98
CA MET A 182 -15.78 -10.05 1.91
C MET A 182 -16.46 -10.61 0.66
N GLN A 183 -15.78 -10.61 -0.49
CA GLN A 183 -16.27 -11.25 -1.71
C GLN A 183 -16.50 -12.74 -1.52
N SER A 184 -15.61 -13.44 -0.82
CA SER A 184 -15.82 -14.84 -0.48
C SER A 184 -17.06 -15.03 0.40
N ALA A 185 -17.26 -14.17 1.40
CA ALA A 185 -18.43 -14.21 2.27
C ALA A 185 -19.74 -13.98 1.48
N ILE A 186 -19.79 -12.93 0.65
CA ILE A 186 -20.95 -12.58 -0.19
C ILE A 186 -21.32 -13.70 -1.16
N VAL A 187 -20.32 -14.32 -1.80
CA VAL A 187 -20.56 -15.46 -2.70
C VAL A 187 -21.21 -16.60 -1.93
N LYS A 188 -20.78 -16.86 -0.70
CA LYS A 188 -21.36 -17.89 0.15
C LYS A 188 -22.78 -17.54 0.60
N THR A 189 -23.03 -16.35 1.13
CA THR A 189 -24.38 -15.88 1.49
C THR A 189 -25.34 -16.04 0.31
N ARG A 190 -24.91 -15.66 -0.90
CA ARG A 190 -25.70 -15.83 -2.12
C ARG A 190 -26.00 -17.29 -2.45
N LEU A 191 -25.05 -18.20 -2.23
CA LEU A 191 -25.26 -19.63 -2.45
C LEU A 191 -26.27 -20.20 -1.44
N GLU A 192 -26.12 -19.86 -0.16
CA GLU A 192 -27.03 -20.29 0.92
C GLU A 192 -28.46 -19.80 0.68
N MET A 193 -28.63 -18.52 0.33
CA MET A 193 -29.93 -17.95 0.00
C MET A 193 -30.57 -18.64 -1.21
N LYS A 194 -29.76 -18.96 -2.24
CA LYS A 194 -30.24 -19.68 -3.43
C LYS A 194 -30.68 -21.11 -3.10
N THR A 195 -30.00 -21.80 -2.19
CA THR A 195 -30.41 -23.14 -1.75
C THR A 195 -31.72 -23.08 -0.96
N GLN A 196 -31.84 -22.13 -0.03
CA GLN A 196 -33.06 -21.98 0.77
C GLN A 196 -34.28 -21.61 -0.07
N MET A 197 -34.13 -20.75 -1.09
CA MET A 197 -35.21 -20.44 -2.02
C MET A 197 -35.72 -21.69 -2.75
N LYS A 198 -34.81 -22.53 -3.26
CA LYS A 198 -35.19 -23.78 -3.94
C LYS A 198 -35.89 -24.77 -3.01
N ASP A 199 -35.45 -24.85 -1.77
CA ASP A 199 -36.07 -25.77 -0.81
C ASP A 199 -37.46 -25.28 -0.38
N LYS A 200 -37.65 -23.97 -0.23
CA LYS A 200 -38.98 -23.38 -0.05
C LYS A 200 -39.89 -23.65 -1.24
N GLU A 201 -39.40 -23.51 -2.48
CA GLU A 201 -40.17 -23.81 -3.70
C GLU A 201 -40.66 -25.26 -3.71
N LYS A 202 -39.80 -26.23 -3.35
CA LYS A 202 -40.16 -27.65 -3.25
C LYS A 202 -41.26 -27.89 -2.20
N ILE A 203 -41.10 -27.34 -1.00
CA ILE A 203 -42.09 -27.48 0.08
C ILE A 203 -43.44 -26.89 -0.34
N VAL A 204 -43.43 -25.74 -1.02
CA VAL A 204 -44.66 -25.10 -1.52
C VAL A 204 -45.30 -25.91 -2.65
N SER A 205 -44.53 -26.61 -3.50
CA SER A 205 -45.10 -27.52 -4.51
C SER A 205 -45.69 -28.77 -3.87
N GLU A 206 -45.03 -29.37 -2.89
CA GLU A 206 -45.51 -30.58 -2.18
C GLU A 206 -46.77 -30.31 -1.35
N LEU A 207 -46.95 -29.09 -0.84
CA LEU A 207 -48.17 -28.69 -0.12
C LEU A 207 -49.38 -28.39 -1.04
N LYS A 208 -49.17 -28.30 -2.35
CA LYS A 208 -50.22 -28.04 -3.35
C LYS A 208 -50.74 -29.31 -4.03
N GLU A 209 -50.04 -30.43 -3.87
CA GLU A 209 -50.47 -31.77 -4.28
C GLU A 209 -51.30 -32.44 -3.18
#